data_AF-A0A060C6B9-F1
#
_entry.id   AF-A0A060C6B9-F1
#
_cell.length_a   1.000
_cell.length_b   1.000
_cell.length_c   1.000
_cell.angle_alpha   90.00
_cell.angle_beta   90.00
_cell.angle_gamma   90.00
#
_symmetry.space_group_name_H-M   'P 1'
#
loop_
_entity.id
_entity.type
_entity.pdbx_description
1 polymer ?
#
loop_
_entity_poly.entity_id
_entity_poly.type
_entity_poly.pdbx_seq_one_letter_code
_entity_poly.pdbx_strand_id
1 'polypeptide(L)'
;MQGSGVVRLPDGRTKRVGYAANNGHPFTAIGRLLLDEGKIDRGQATAQGVVAWLEANPSEAWAMMKRNERYIFFREIEGEGPLGAQGVALTPGRSLAVDSGFLPLGAPLWLDTTWPGTERPLRRLMVAQDVGGAIKGPV
;
A
#
# COMPACT_ATOMS: atom_id res chain seq x y z
N MET A 1 -1.01 -0.42 4.19
CA MET A 1 -1.12 1.02 3.87
C MET A 1 -0.17 1.33 2.72
N GLN A 2 -0.60 2.11 1.73
CA GLN A 2 0.23 2.47 0.56
C GLN A 2 1.31 3.50 0.95
N GLY A 3 2.47 3.45 0.29
CA GLY A 3 3.61 4.35 0.53
C GLY A 3 3.55 5.67 -0.24
N SER A 4 2.50 5.93 -1.01
CA SER A 4 2.32 7.15 -1.79
C SER A 4 0.84 7.43 -2.01
N GLY A 5 0.50 8.67 -2.35
CA GLY A 5 -0.89 9.07 -2.57
C GLY A 5 -1.04 10.37 -3.34
N VAL A 6 -2.29 10.65 -3.68
CA VAL A 6 -2.71 11.88 -4.33
C VAL A 6 -3.69 12.59 -3.40
N VAL A 7 -3.35 13.80 -2.97
CA VAL A 7 -4.16 14.63 -2.08
C VAL A 7 -4.88 15.68 -2.92
N ARG A 8 -6.21 15.68 -2.85
CA ARG A 8 -7.04 16.76 -3.39
C ARG A 8 -7.26 17.80 -2.31
N LEU A 9 -6.83 19.03 -2.57
CA LEU A 9 -6.98 20.16 -1.66
C LEU A 9 -8.36 20.80 -1.79
N PRO A 10 -8.83 21.56 -0.79
CA PRO A 10 -10.14 22.23 -0.83
C PRO A 10 -10.32 23.21 -2.01
N ASP A 11 -9.21 23.75 -2.54
CA ASP A 11 -9.20 24.64 -3.70
C ASP A 11 -9.20 23.91 -5.06
N GLY A 12 -9.34 22.59 -5.05
CA GLY A 12 -9.35 21.75 -6.25
C GLY A 12 -7.97 21.38 -6.79
N ARG A 13 -6.88 21.94 -6.26
CA ARG A 13 -5.52 21.52 -6.64
C ARG A 13 -5.23 20.12 -6.16
N THR A 14 -4.31 19.48 -6.86
CA THR A 14 -3.87 18.12 -6.54
C THR A 14 -2.38 18.14 -6.20
N LYS A 15 -2.02 17.52 -5.07
CA LYS A 15 -0.62 17.28 -4.68
C LYS A 15 -0.34 15.80 -4.67
N ARG A 16 0.81 15.40 -5.19
CA ARG A 16 1.30 14.03 -5.10
C ARG A 16 2.24 13.93 -3.91
N VAL A 17 2.09 12.89 -3.11
CA VAL A 17 2.94 12.60 -1.96
C VAL A 17 3.55 11.21 -2.11
N GLY A 18 4.85 11.11 -1.88
CA GLY A 18 5.60 9.85 -1.88
C GLY A 18 6.19 9.57 -0.52
N TYR A 19 6.58 8.31 -0.30
CA TYR A 19 7.29 7.88 0.90
C TYR A 19 8.57 8.70 1.08
N ALA A 20 8.80 9.18 2.30
CA ALA A 20 10.04 9.85 2.68
C ALA A 20 10.80 9.03 3.73
N ALA A 21 10.12 8.64 4.81
CA ALA A 21 10.73 7.91 5.92
C ALA A 21 9.67 7.18 6.76
N ASN A 22 10.11 6.38 7.73
CA ASN A 22 9.27 5.86 8.81
C ASN A 22 10.02 5.95 10.14
N ASN A 23 9.30 5.85 11.26
CA ASN A 23 9.88 5.93 12.60
C ASN A 23 10.52 4.62 13.11
N GLY A 24 10.66 3.59 12.28
CA GLY A 24 11.34 2.33 12.62
C GLY A 24 10.51 1.30 13.39
N HIS A 25 9.34 1.66 13.91
CA HIS A 25 8.48 0.72 14.66
C HIS A 25 7.87 -0.37 13.75
N PRO A 26 7.62 -1.58 14.29
CA PRO A 26 6.94 -2.65 13.55
C PRO A 26 5.51 -2.25 13.19
N PHE A 27 5.02 -2.77 12.07
CA PHE A 27 3.65 -2.51 11.62
C PHE A 27 2.65 -3.37 12.40
N THR A 28 1.61 -2.72 12.94
CA THR A 28 0.46 -3.39 13.57
C THR A 28 -0.77 -3.25 12.68
N ALA A 29 -1.39 -4.37 12.32
CA ALA A 29 -2.58 -4.38 11.48
C ALA A 29 -3.85 -4.08 12.29
N ILE A 30 -4.38 -2.86 12.18
CA ILE A 30 -5.61 -2.44 12.89
C ILE A 30 -6.81 -3.35 12.61
N GLY A 31 -7.01 -3.78 11.36
CA GLY A 31 -8.10 -4.71 11.03
C GLY A 31 -7.99 -6.05 11.74
N ARG A 32 -6.77 -6.53 12.03
CA ARG A 32 -6.57 -7.75 12.80
C ARG A 32 -6.92 -7.53 14.28
N LEU A 33 -6.52 -6.39 14.85
CA LEU A 33 -6.87 -6.04 16.22
C LEU A 33 -8.38 -5.93 16.44
N LEU A 34 -9.08 -5.27 15.51
CA LEU A 34 -10.54 -5.15 15.56
C LEU A 34 -11.22 -6.52 15.48
N LEU A 35 -10.71 -7.42 14.64
CA LEU A 35 -11.23 -8.79 14.53
C LEU A 35 -10.97 -9.59 15.82
N ASP A 36 -9.76 -9.52 16.36
CA ASP A 36 -9.37 -10.24 17.59
C ASP A 36 -10.16 -9.76 18.82
N GLU A 37 -10.57 -8.48 18.84
CA GLU A 37 -11.43 -7.90 19.88
C GLU A 37 -12.94 -8.06 19.62
N GLY A 38 -13.34 -8.74 18.54
CA GLY A 38 -14.75 -8.96 18.20
C GLY A 38 -15.51 -7.69 17.80
N LYS A 39 -14.79 -6.64 17.40
CA LYS A 39 -15.35 -5.33 17.01
C LYS A 39 -15.82 -5.29 15.56
N ILE A 40 -15.31 -6.20 14.72
CA ILE A 40 -15.70 -6.40 13.34
C ILE A 40 -15.73 -7.90 13.01
N ASP A 41 -16.51 -8.27 12.00
CA ASP A 41 -16.54 -9.63 11.47
C ASP A 41 -15.35 -9.93 10.55
N ARG A 42 -15.07 -11.21 10.30
CA ARG A 42 -13.97 -11.66 9.42
C ARG A 42 -14.05 -11.07 8.01
N GLY A 43 -15.26 -10.87 7.48
CA GLY A 43 -15.48 -10.25 6.17
C GLY A 43 -15.23 -8.73 6.15
N GLN A 44 -15.16 -8.10 7.32
CA GLN A 44 -14.98 -6.65 7.49
C GLN A 44 -13.54 -6.27 7.80
N ALA A 45 -12.61 -7.21 7.91
CA ALA A 45 -11.17 -6.97 8.10
C ALA A 45 -10.48 -6.44 6.81
N THR A 46 -11.13 -5.51 6.13
CA THR A 46 -10.71 -4.81 4.92
C THR A 46 -10.45 -3.33 5.24
N ALA A 47 -9.78 -2.60 4.34
CA ALA A 47 -9.54 -1.16 4.55
C ALA A 47 -10.87 -0.40 4.73
N GLN A 48 -11.87 -0.72 3.92
CA GLN A 48 -13.20 -0.11 3.98
C GLN A 48 -13.92 -0.44 5.29
N GLY A 49 -13.88 -1.69 5.74
CA GLY A 49 -14.53 -2.10 6.99
C GLY A 49 -13.85 -1.47 8.22
N VAL A 50 -12.53 -1.35 8.22
CA VAL A 50 -11.80 -0.62 9.27
C VAL A 50 -12.19 0.86 9.30
N VAL A 51 -12.24 1.54 8.14
CA VAL A 51 -12.68 2.95 8.06
C VAL A 51 -14.10 3.11 8.59
N ALA A 52 -15.03 2.27 8.15
CA ALA A 52 -16.42 2.31 8.60
C ALA A 52 -16.54 2.13 10.13
N TRP A 53 -15.77 1.22 10.71
CA TRP A 53 -15.76 1.03 12.16
C TRP A 53 -15.20 2.26 12.90
N LEU A 54 -14.12 2.86 12.40
CA LEU A 54 -13.52 4.05 13.01
C LEU A 54 -14.48 5.26 12.96
N GLU A 55 -15.18 5.45 11.86
CA GLU A 55 -16.17 6.52 11.69
C GLU A 55 -17.39 6.32 12.62
N ALA A 56 -17.83 5.07 12.80
CA ALA A 56 -18.94 4.73 13.69
C ALA A 56 -18.58 4.81 15.18
N ASN A 57 -17.30 4.73 15.55
CA ASN A 57 -16.82 4.65 16.94
C ASN A 57 -15.78 5.75 17.27
N PRO A 58 -16.12 7.05 17.14
CA PRO A 58 -15.14 8.14 17.23
C PRO A 58 -14.45 8.26 18.60
N SER A 59 -15.13 7.84 19.68
CA SER A 59 -14.56 7.82 21.04
C SER A 59 -13.42 6.80 21.21
N GLU A 60 -13.45 5.70 20.46
CA GLU A 60 -12.46 4.62 20.54
C GLU A 60 -11.44 4.66 19.39
N ALA A 61 -11.82 5.27 18.26
CA ALA A 61 -11.04 5.29 17.04
C ALA A 61 -9.60 5.78 17.28
N TRP A 62 -9.42 6.83 18.07
CA TRP A 62 -8.09 7.37 18.37
C TRP A 62 -7.22 6.40 19.16
N ALA A 63 -7.78 5.74 20.16
CA ALA A 63 -7.06 4.75 20.96
C ALA A 63 -6.69 3.53 20.12
N MET A 64 -7.61 3.07 19.26
CA MET A 64 -7.37 1.96 18.35
C MET A 64 -6.24 2.26 17.36
N MET A 65 -6.28 3.42 16.69
CA MET A 65 -5.27 3.81 15.70
C MET A 65 -3.87 3.94 16.30
N LYS A 66 -3.75 4.44 17.55
CA LYS A 66 -2.46 4.55 18.25
C LYS A 66 -1.77 3.22 18.55
N ARG A 67 -2.48 2.09 18.46
CA ARG A 67 -1.86 0.76 18.64
C ARG A 67 -0.93 0.37 17.49
N ASN A 68 -1.05 1.03 16.35
CA ASN A 68 -0.01 0.99 15.33
C ASN A 68 0.97 2.15 15.59
N GLU A 69 2.05 1.85 16.31
CA GLU A 69 3.12 2.81 16.59
C GLU A 69 3.89 3.22 15.33
N ARG A 70 3.81 2.42 14.26
CA ARG A 70 4.48 2.73 13.01
C ARG A 70 3.83 3.92 12.33
N TYR A 71 4.65 4.96 12.12
CA TYR A 71 4.28 6.18 11.42
C TYR A 71 5.09 6.33 10.12
N ILE A 72 4.41 6.76 9.05
CA ILE A 72 5.01 6.99 7.73
C ILE A 72 5.05 8.48 7.46
N PHE A 73 6.23 8.99 7.14
CA PHE A 73 6.45 10.37 6.72
C PHE A 73 6.45 10.44 5.19
N PHE A 74 5.83 11.49 4.66
CA PHE A 74 5.71 11.72 3.23
C PHE A 74 6.41 13.01 2.83
N ARG A 75 6.83 13.08 1.57
CA ARG A 75 7.31 14.29 0.91
C ARG A 75 6.47 14.56 -0.33
N GLU A 76 6.34 15.82 -0.69
CA GLU A 76 5.78 16.20 -1.99
C GLU A 76 6.66 15.65 -3.10
N ILE A 77 6.03 15.14 -4.15
CA ILE A 77 6.72 14.63 -5.34
C ILE A 77 6.19 15.32 -6.59
N GLU A 78 7.08 15.63 -7.51
CA GLU A 78 6.76 16.13 -8.84
C GLU A 78 6.75 14.98 -9.87
N GLY A 79 6.22 15.22 -11.06
CA GLY A 79 6.16 14.20 -12.12
C GLY A 79 4.96 13.25 -12.04
N GLU A 80 4.92 12.24 -12.92
CA GLU A 80 3.70 11.50 -13.25
C GLU A 80 3.27 10.41 -12.24
N GLY A 81 4.16 9.95 -11.37
CA GLY A 81 3.87 8.84 -10.47
C GLY A 81 4.84 8.74 -9.29
N PRO A 82 4.54 7.87 -8.30
CA PRO A 82 5.45 7.64 -7.19
C PRO A 82 6.77 7.05 -7.68
N LEU A 83 7.87 7.41 -7.03
CA LEU A 83 9.16 6.77 -7.26
C LEU A 83 9.17 5.41 -6.57
N GLY A 84 9.43 4.35 -7.33
CA GLY A 84 9.69 3.03 -6.77
C GLY A 84 11.08 2.93 -6.14
N ALA A 85 11.38 1.79 -5.52
CA ALA A 85 12.71 1.49 -5.00
C ALA A 85 13.85 1.59 -6.03
N GLN A 86 13.56 1.46 -7.33
CA GLN A 86 14.53 1.68 -8.41
C GLN A 86 14.90 3.17 -8.60
N GLY A 87 14.17 4.10 -7.96
CA GLY A 87 14.39 5.54 -8.12
C GLY A 87 13.75 6.15 -9.37
N VAL A 88 12.92 5.38 -10.09
CA VAL A 88 12.16 5.85 -11.26
C VAL A 88 10.66 5.87 -10.98
N ALA A 89 9.92 6.70 -11.71
CA ALA A 89 8.47 6.78 -11.59
C ALA A 89 7.82 5.46 -12.03
N LEU A 90 6.88 4.98 -11.21
CA LEU A 90 6.13 3.77 -11.51
C LEU A 90 5.12 4.01 -12.63
N THR A 91 5.09 3.08 -13.59
CA THR A 91 4.15 3.05 -14.70
C THR A 91 2.95 2.15 -14.37
N PRO A 92 1.71 2.69 -14.37
CA PRO A 92 0.50 1.93 -14.06
C PRO A 92 0.38 0.64 -14.89
N GLY A 93 0.20 -0.49 -14.21
CA GLY A 93 0.02 -1.78 -14.85
C GLY A 93 1.22 -2.29 -15.65
N ARG A 94 2.42 -1.72 -15.43
CA ARG A 94 3.71 -2.12 -16.00
C ARG A 94 4.83 -2.23 -14.97
N SER A 95 4.77 -1.49 -13.86
CA SER A 95 5.70 -1.68 -12.74
C SER A 95 5.21 -2.75 -11.77
N LEU A 96 6.13 -3.54 -11.23
CA LEU A 96 5.86 -4.56 -10.21
C LEU A 96 6.82 -4.42 -9.02
N ALA A 97 6.29 -4.60 -7.81
CA ALA A 97 7.08 -4.75 -6.60
C ALA A 97 7.54 -6.20 -6.45
N VAL A 98 8.82 -6.43 -6.16
CA VAL A 98 9.43 -7.78 -6.07
C VAL A 98 10.30 -7.93 -4.83
N ASP A 99 10.70 -9.16 -4.53
CA ASP A 99 11.79 -9.42 -3.58
C ASP A 99 13.14 -9.28 -4.29
N SER A 100 13.90 -8.24 -3.94
CA SER A 100 15.20 -7.93 -4.55
C SER A 100 16.30 -8.95 -4.22
N GLY A 101 16.08 -9.85 -3.27
CA GLY A 101 16.95 -10.99 -3.04
C GLY A 101 16.87 -12.06 -4.13
N PHE A 102 15.79 -12.08 -4.91
CA PHE A 102 15.54 -13.07 -5.98
C PHE A 102 15.55 -12.46 -7.37
N LEU A 103 15.03 -11.23 -7.54
CA LEU A 103 14.97 -10.57 -8.84
C LEU A 103 15.55 -9.14 -8.75
N PRO A 104 16.56 -8.80 -9.58
CA PRO A 104 17.14 -7.46 -9.55
C PRO A 104 16.14 -6.42 -10.06
N LEU A 105 16.20 -5.21 -9.49
CA LEU A 105 15.44 -4.07 -9.98
C LEU A 105 15.85 -3.74 -11.42
N GLY A 106 14.86 -3.35 -12.24
CA GLY A 106 14.98 -3.12 -13.67
C GLY A 106 14.74 -4.36 -14.53
N ALA A 107 14.67 -5.56 -13.95
CA ALA A 107 14.45 -6.77 -14.72
C ALA A 107 13.05 -6.79 -15.37
N PRO A 108 12.94 -7.12 -16.68
CA PRO A 108 11.67 -7.44 -17.29
C PRO A 108 11.16 -8.80 -16.80
N LEU A 109 9.85 -8.92 -16.55
CA LEU A 109 9.22 -10.17 -16.14
C LEU A 109 7.83 -10.34 -16.76
N TRP A 110 7.48 -11.58 -17.11
CA TRP A 110 6.17 -11.92 -17.63
C TRP A 110 5.23 -12.30 -16.48
N LEU A 111 4.17 -11.53 -16.29
CA LEU A 111 3.10 -11.83 -15.34
C LEU A 111 2.05 -12.69 -16.06
N ASP A 112 1.73 -13.86 -15.52
CA ASP A 112 0.59 -14.70 -15.92
C ASP A 112 -0.28 -14.98 -14.69
N THR A 113 -1.43 -14.32 -14.62
CA THR A 113 -2.38 -14.40 -13.51
C THR A 113 -3.79 -14.05 -13.98
N THR A 114 -4.72 -13.74 -13.08
CA THR A 114 -6.05 -13.21 -13.40
C THR A 114 -6.28 -11.81 -12.83
N TRP A 115 -7.24 -11.09 -13.39
CA TRP A 115 -7.67 -9.83 -12.80
C TRP A 115 -8.34 -10.07 -11.44
N PRO A 116 -8.01 -9.27 -10.39
CA PRO A 116 -8.59 -9.43 -9.07
C PRO A 116 -10.13 -9.51 -9.10
N GLY A 117 -10.70 -10.50 -8.42
CA GLY A 117 -12.15 -10.70 -8.34
C GLY A 117 -12.79 -11.30 -9.59
N THR A 118 -11.99 -11.77 -10.57
CA THR A 118 -12.50 -12.39 -11.79
C THR A 118 -11.61 -13.57 -12.25
N GLU A 119 -12.12 -14.38 -13.17
CA GLU A 119 -11.32 -15.43 -13.85
C GLU A 119 -10.64 -14.93 -15.14
N ARG A 120 -10.82 -13.65 -15.48
CA ARG A 120 -10.28 -13.10 -16.73
C ARG A 120 -8.75 -13.11 -16.68
N PRO A 121 -8.06 -13.70 -17.67
CA PRO A 121 -6.60 -13.72 -17.71
C PRO A 121 -5.97 -12.31 -17.74
N LEU A 122 -4.89 -12.16 -16.98
CA LEU A 122 -3.99 -11.03 -16.95
C LEU A 122 -2.59 -11.52 -17.30
N ARG A 123 -2.22 -11.34 -18.57
CA ARG A 123 -0.92 -11.75 -19.12
C ARG A 123 -0.19 -10.57 -19.73
N ARG A 124 0.97 -10.18 -19.19
CA ARG A 124 1.74 -9.05 -19.71
C ARG A 124 3.18 -8.99 -19.21
N LEU A 125 4.02 -8.35 -20.02
CA LEU A 125 5.34 -7.90 -19.60
C LEU A 125 5.22 -6.75 -18.59
N MET A 126 5.96 -6.89 -17.49
CA MET A 126 6.14 -5.93 -16.40
C MET A 126 7.63 -5.67 -16.20
N VAL A 127 7.98 -4.68 -15.37
CA VAL A 127 9.35 -4.37 -14.95
C VAL A 127 9.40 -4.35 -13.42
N ALA A 128 10.41 -4.97 -12.83
CA ALA A 128 10.68 -4.93 -11.40
C ALA A 128 11.20 -3.56 -10.98
N GLN A 129 10.34 -2.66 -10.51
CA GLN A 129 10.74 -1.26 -10.25
C GLN A 129 10.57 -0.85 -8.79
N ASP A 130 10.04 -1.73 -7.95
CA ASP A 130 9.74 -1.44 -6.56
C ASP A 130 9.99 -2.65 -5.64
N VAL A 131 9.98 -2.41 -4.33
CA VAL A 131 10.02 -3.44 -3.29
C VAL A 131 8.98 -3.16 -2.22
N GLY A 132 8.56 -4.20 -1.50
CA GLY A 132 7.66 -4.05 -0.37
C GLY A 132 8.10 -4.92 0.81
N GLY A 133 7.97 -4.42 2.04
CA GLY A 133 8.34 -5.20 3.23
C GLY A 133 7.59 -6.52 3.37
N ALA A 134 6.38 -6.61 2.80
CA ALA A 134 5.56 -7.82 2.77
C ALA A 134 5.76 -8.68 1.50
N ILE A 135 6.55 -8.23 0.53
CA ILE A 135 6.83 -8.96 -0.70
C ILE A 135 8.11 -9.76 -0.48
N LYS A 136 7.97 -11.07 -0.27
CA LYS A 136 9.05 -11.98 0.09
C LYS A 136 8.94 -13.30 -0.67
N GLY A 137 10.09 -13.82 -1.11
CA GLY A 137 10.19 -15.08 -1.83
C GLY A 137 10.28 -14.93 -3.35
N PRO A 138 10.48 -16.05 -4.06
CA PRO A 138 10.55 -16.06 -5.52
C PRO A 138 9.17 -15.76 -6.15
N VAL A 139 9.20 -15.36 -7.43
CA VAL A 139 8.02 -15.20 -8.29
C VAL A 139 7.41 -16.53 -8.69
#